data_AF-A0A1W1V7G3-F1
#
_entry.id   AF-A0A1W1V7G3-F1
#
_cell.length_a   1.000
_cell.length_b   1.000
_cell.length_c   1.000
_cell.angle_alpha   90.00
_cell.angle_beta   90.00
_cell.angle_gamma   90.00
#
_symmetry.space_group_name_H-M   'P 1'
#
loop_
_entity.id
_entity.type
_entity.pdbx_description
1 polymer ?
#
loop_
_entity_poly.entity_id
_entity_poly.type
_entity_poly.pdbx_seq_one_letter_code
_entity_poly.pdbx_strand_id
1 'polypeptide(L)'
;MLRSLLLALLLIGGTLALPLAALPLKPPQALYCTPTVYRDQVTPIGYQAVIWPAPGCTRPAKVRKENRRTGSVIGEPSTIPVGQIVRVWVFTHRLSYTLDGRTWQRLGVR
;
A
#
# COMPACT_ATOMS: atom_id res chain seq x y z
N MET A 1 -6.77 39.57 54.94
CA MET A 1 -6.96 38.23 55.51
C MET A 1 -7.63 37.40 54.43
N LEU A 2 -6.86 36.76 53.54
CA LEU A 2 -6.10 35.54 53.81
C LEU A 2 -7.07 34.39 54.10
N ARG A 3 -7.04 33.37 53.23
CA ARG A 3 -7.41 31.99 53.55
C ARG A 3 -8.80 31.82 54.15
N SER A 4 -9.78 31.41 53.36
CA SER A 4 -10.73 30.34 53.73
C SER A 4 -11.96 30.43 52.85
N LEU A 5 -11.89 29.90 51.63
CA LEU A 5 -13.05 29.34 50.90
C LEU A 5 -12.66 28.79 49.51
N LEU A 6 -11.37 28.74 49.17
CA LEU A 6 -10.81 27.89 48.10
C LEU A 6 -10.60 26.42 48.55
N LEU A 7 -11.12 26.05 49.72
CA LEU A 7 -11.06 24.70 50.31
C LEU A 7 -12.47 24.14 50.46
N ALA A 8 -13.17 23.97 49.34
CA ALA A 8 -14.37 23.16 49.32
C ALA A 8 -14.40 22.40 47.99
N LEU A 9 -14.28 21.07 48.11
CA LEU A 9 -14.41 20.07 47.05
C LEU A 9 -13.21 19.91 46.11
N LEU A 10 -12.07 19.74 46.78
CA LEU A 10 -10.95 18.90 46.41
C LEU A 10 -11.31 17.40 46.56
N LEU A 11 -12.42 16.94 45.97
CA LEU A 11 -12.87 15.55 46.03
C LEU A 11 -13.48 15.16 44.67
N ILE A 12 -13.02 14.02 44.12
CA ILE A 12 -13.53 13.32 42.92
C ILE A 12 -12.85 13.69 41.58
N GLY A 13 -11.54 13.94 41.60
CA GLY A 13 -10.70 13.92 40.39
C GLY A 13 -9.63 12.82 40.42
N GLY A 14 -9.82 11.80 41.25
CA GLY A 14 -8.86 10.72 41.45
C GLY A 14 -8.90 9.71 40.31
N THR A 15 -7.85 9.74 39.49
CA THR A 15 -7.12 8.56 39.01
C THR A 15 -7.94 7.42 38.37
N LEU A 16 -8.18 7.52 37.07
CA LEU A 16 -8.12 6.36 36.18
C LEU A 16 -7.30 6.73 34.95
N ALA A 17 -6.01 7.00 35.17
CA ALA A 17 -5.02 6.90 34.10
C ALA A 17 -4.83 5.40 33.82
N LEU A 18 -5.68 4.87 32.94
CA LEU A 18 -5.46 3.56 32.33
C LEU A 18 -4.08 3.60 31.65
N PRO A 19 -3.13 2.74 32.01
CA PRO A 19 -1.97 2.55 31.17
C PRO A 19 -2.48 1.74 29.98
N LEU A 20 -2.89 2.43 28.91
CA LEU A 20 -2.87 1.85 27.59
C LEU A 20 -1.41 1.51 27.33
N ALA A 21 -1.02 0.29 27.69
CA ALA A 21 0.22 -0.31 27.26
C ALA A 21 0.27 -0.13 25.74
N ALA A 22 1.10 0.82 25.30
CA ALA A 22 1.37 1.05 23.91
C ALA A 22 2.01 -0.23 23.39
N LEU A 23 1.18 -1.14 22.85
CA LEU A 23 1.66 -2.22 22.02
C LEU A 23 2.57 -1.56 20.98
N PRO A 24 3.82 -2.00 20.82
CA PRO A 24 4.62 -1.52 19.72
C PRO A 24 3.88 -1.92 18.45
N LEU A 25 3.16 -0.97 17.85
CA LEU A 25 2.60 -1.08 16.52
C LEU A 25 3.81 -1.14 15.58
N LYS A 26 4.40 -2.34 15.47
CA LYS A 26 5.32 -2.62 14.39
C LYS A 26 4.50 -2.43 13.13
N PRO A 27 4.80 -1.42 12.29
CA PRO A 27 4.04 -1.22 11.07
C PRO A 27 4.08 -2.54 10.30
N PRO A 28 2.94 -3.00 9.75
CA PRO A 28 2.90 -4.26 9.01
C PRO A 28 4.02 -4.23 7.97
N GLN A 29 4.94 -5.19 8.07
CA GLN A 29 6.08 -5.24 7.16
C GLN A 29 5.53 -5.55 5.77
N ALA A 30 5.68 -4.60 4.84
CA ALA A 30 5.26 -4.79 3.46
C ALA A 30 5.97 -6.02 2.87
N LEU A 31 5.20 -7.01 2.41
CA LEU A 31 5.69 -8.23 1.78
C LEU A 31 6.27 -7.97 0.39
N TYR A 32 5.74 -6.96 -0.29
CA TYR A 32 6.11 -6.59 -1.65
C TYR A 32 6.51 -5.12 -1.75
N CYS A 33 7.26 -4.80 -2.80
CA CYS A 33 7.62 -3.44 -3.16
C CYS A 33 6.56 -2.79 -4.03
N THR A 34 6.49 -1.45 -3.95
CA THR A 34 5.83 -0.64 -4.96
C THR A 34 6.54 -0.85 -6.31
N PRO A 35 5.84 -1.27 -7.36
CA PRO A 35 6.43 -1.39 -8.69
C PRO A 35 6.53 -0.03 -9.37
N THR A 36 7.50 0.08 -10.26
CA THR A 36 7.56 1.13 -11.27
C THR A 36 7.16 0.53 -12.62
N VAL A 37 6.45 1.32 -13.42
CA VAL A 37 5.98 0.89 -14.73
C VAL A 37 6.02 2.04 -15.73
N TYR A 38 6.42 1.71 -16.95
CA TYR A 38 6.41 2.63 -18.09
C TYR A 38 5.75 1.97 -19.30
N ARG A 39 5.18 2.80 -20.17
CA ARG A 39 4.72 2.34 -21.49
C ARG A 39 5.89 2.19 -22.45
N ASP A 40 5.87 1.08 -23.16
CA ASP A 40 6.72 0.78 -24.31
C ASP A 40 5.83 0.24 -25.44
N GLN A 41 6.31 0.30 -26.68
CA GLN A 41 5.63 -0.24 -27.88
C GLN A 41 4.13 0.14 -27.96
N VAL A 42 3.84 1.45 -27.97
CA VAL A 42 2.46 1.94 -28.03
C VAL A 42 1.87 1.74 -29.43
N THR A 43 0.69 1.14 -29.48
CA THR A 43 -0.11 0.89 -30.68
C THR A 43 -1.51 1.51 -30.51
N PRO A 44 -2.31 1.64 -31.58
CA PRO A 44 -3.67 2.17 -31.48
C PRO A 44 -4.58 1.40 -30.51
N ILE A 45 -4.31 0.11 -30.28
CA ILE A 45 -5.16 -0.78 -29.48
C ILE A 45 -4.62 -1.05 -28.06
N GLY A 46 -3.40 -0.63 -27.76
CA GLY A 46 -2.76 -0.90 -26.47
C GLY A 46 -1.26 -0.62 -26.46
N TYR A 47 -0.58 -1.01 -25.39
CA TYR A 47 0.85 -0.83 -25.22
C TYR A 47 1.46 -1.99 -24.43
N GLN A 48 2.78 -2.13 -24.50
CA GLN A 48 3.53 -3.04 -23.64
C GLN A 48 3.95 -2.30 -22.36
N ALA A 49 3.48 -2.75 -21.20
CA ALA A 49 3.92 -2.24 -19.92
C ALA A 49 5.23 -2.91 -19.50
N VAL A 50 6.26 -2.13 -19.22
CA VAL A 50 7.55 -2.60 -18.69
C VAL A 50 7.55 -2.35 -17.19
N ILE A 51 7.64 -3.42 -16.39
CA ILE A 51 7.38 -3.39 -14.95
C ILE A 51 8.56 -3.97 -14.18
N TRP A 52 8.96 -3.29 -13.10
CA TRP A 52 9.99 -3.77 -12.18
C TRP A 52 9.75 -3.23 -10.76
N PRO A 53 10.32 -3.84 -9.71
CA PRO A 53 10.27 -3.27 -8.36
C PRO A 53 10.95 -1.89 -8.30
N ALA A 54 10.45 -0.97 -7.47
CA ALA A 54 11.04 0.36 -7.35
C ALA A 54 12.56 0.31 -7.06
N PRO A 55 13.36 1.26 -7.60
CA PRO A 55 14.78 1.36 -7.31
C PRO A 55 15.06 1.40 -5.80
N GLY A 56 16.11 0.70 -5.36
CA GLY A 56 16.48 0.60 -3.94
C GLY A 56 15.63 -0.36 -3.11
N CYS A 57 14.63 -1.03 -3.71
CA CYS A 57 13.79 -1.98 -2.99
C CYS A 57 14.40 -3.40 -2.97
N THR A 58 14.30 -4.07 -1.83
CA THR A 58 14.90 -5.40 -1.59
C THR A 58 13.89 -6.54 -1.62
N ARG A 59 12.62 -6.27 -1.94
CA ARG A 59 11.54 -7.27 -2.02
C ARG A 59 10.99 -7.35 -3.44
N PRO A 60 10.35 -8.47 -3.83
CA PRO A 60 9.68 -8.55 -5.12
C PRO A 60 8.51 -7.57 -5.21
N ALA A 61 8.11 -7.20 -6.41
CA ALA A 61 6.82 -6.53 -6.64
C ALA A 61 5.77 -7.57 -7.03
N LYS A 62 4.52 -7.38 -6.61
CA LYS A 62 3.41 -8.24 -7.03
C LYS A 62 2.36 -7.42 -7.76
N VAL A 63 2.10 -7.79 -9.00
CA VAL A 63 1.25 -7.04 -9.94
C VAL A 63 0.21 -7.97 -10.53
N ARG A 64 -0.99 -7.47 -10.75
CA ARG A 64 -2.03 -8.17 -11.49
C ARG A 64 -2.62 -7.27 -12.56
N LYS A 65 -3.17 -7.91 -13.58
CA LYS A 65 -3.88 -7.25 -14.67
C LYS A 65 -5.38 -7.41 -14.43
N GLU A 66 -6.12 -6.33 -14.63
CA GLU A 66 -7.56 -6.31 -14.43
C GLU A 66 -8.26 -5.72 -15.67
N ASN A 67 -9.43 -6.25 -16.02
CA ASN A 67 -10.29 -5.62 -17.01
C ASN A 67 -10.81 -4.30 -16.44
N ARG A 68 -10.62 -3.19 -17.18
CA ARG A 68 -11.00 -1.86 -16.69
C ARG A 68 -12.51 -1.69 -16.51
N ARG A 69 -13.33 -2.42 -17.28
CA ARG A 69 -14.79 -2.32 -17.28
C ARG A 69 -15.42 -3.21 -16.21
N THR A 70 -14.99 -4.47 -16.13
CA THR A 70 -15.61 -5.47 -15.23
C THR A 70 -14.88 -5.60 -13.89
N GLY A 71 -13.64 -5.12 -13.77
CA GLY A 71 -12.80 -5.32 -12.60
C GLY A 71 -12.26 -6.75 -12.42
N SER A 72 -12.57 -7.67 -13.35
CA SER A 72 -12.11 -9.05 -13.27
C SER A 72 -10.59 -9.14 -13.46
N VAL A 73 -9.95 -9.99 -12.65
CA VAL A 73 -8.52 -10.29 -12.78
C VAL A 73 -8.30 -11.14 -14.04
N ILE A 74 -7.26 -10.81 -14.81
CA ILE A 74 -6.91 -11.49 -16.05
C ILE A 74 -5.64 -12.31 -15.83
N GLY A 75 -5.81 -13.63 -15.79
CA GLY A 75 -4.74 -14.57 -15.48
C GLY A 75 -4.27 -14.47 -14.03
N GLU A 76 -3.15 -15.11 -13.74
CA GLU A 76 -2.56 -15.10 -12.39
C GLU A 76 -1.75 -13.82 -12.11
N PRO A 77 -1.79 -13.30 -10.87
CA PRO A 77 -0.89 -12.23 -10.46
C PRO A 77 0.58 -12.59 -10.63
N SER A 78 1.34 -11.70 -11.26
CA SER A 78 2.77 -11.87 -11.49
C SER A 78 3.58 -11.37 -10.29
N THR A 79 4.52 -12.19 -9.83
CA THR A 79 5.55 -11.76 -8.88
C THR A 79 6.82 -11.46 -9.67
N ILE A 80 7.34 -10.24 -9.50
CA ILE A 80 8.51 -9.73 -10.21
C ILE A 80 9.67 -9.68 -9.21
N PRO A 81 10.66 -10.56 -9.32
CA PRO A 81 11.84 -10.55 -8.47
C PRO A 81 12.63 -9.24 -8.54
N VAL A 82 13.40 -8.96 -7.50
CA VAL A 82 14.31 -7.81 -7.47
C VAL A 82 15.33 -7.93 -8.62
N GLY A 83 15.57 -6.83 -9.32
CA GLY A 83 16.51 -6.79 -10.45
C GLY A 83 15.96 -7.39 -11.76
N GLN A 84 14.71 -7.86 -11.78
CA GLN A 84 14.07 -8.37 -12.98
C GLN A 84 13.05 -7.39 -13.56
N ILE A 85 12.88 -7.49 -14.87
CA ILE A 85 11.92 -6.72 -15.64
C ILE A 85 10.94 -7.70 -16.28
N VAL A 86 9.64 -7.42 -16.14
CA VAL A 86 8.57 -8.16 -16.80
C VAL A 86 7.84 -7.24 -17.76
N ARG A 87 7.46 -7.79 -18.92
CA ARG A 87 6.72 -7.08 -19.97
C ARG A 87 5.33 -7.67 -20.11
N VAL A 88 4.31 -6.83 -20.07
CA VAL A 88 2.90 -7.25 -20.14
C VAL A 88 2.16 -6.39 -21.16
N TRP A 89 1.46 -7.02 -22.11
CA TRP A 89 0.57 -6.30 -23.02
C TRP A 89 -0.67 -5.78 -22.28
N VAL A 90 -0.94 -4.48 -22.42
CA VAL A 90 -2.08 -3.79 -21.79
C VAL A 90 -2.93 -3.13 -22.89
N PHE A 91 -4.12 -3.69 -23.11
CA PHE A 91 -5.14 -3.15 -24.00
C PHE A 91 -6.17 -2.33 -23.20
N THR A 92 -7.40 -2.83 -23.05
CA THR A 92 -8.48 -2.27 -22.21
C THR A 92 -8.33 -2.58 -20.72
N HIS A 93 -7.10 -2.85 -20.28
CA HIS A 93 -6.81 -3.35 -18.95
C HIS A 93 -6.16 -2.28 -18.09
N ARG A 94 -6.22 -2.45 -16.78
CA ARG A 94 -5.41 -1.70 -15.82
C ARG A 94 -4.49 -2.65 -15.08
N LEU A 95 -3.38 -2.10 -14.58
CA LEU A 95 -2.49 -2.81 -13.68
C LEU A 95 -2.77 -2.38 -12.25
N SER A 96 -2.70 -3.34 -11.33
CA SER A 96 -2.80 -3.12 -9.90
C SER A 96 -1.64 -3.82 -9.20
N TYR A 97 -1.20 -3.29 -8.07
CA TYR A 97 -0.16 -3.88 -7.24
C TYR A 97 -0.62 -4.03 -5.80
N THR A 98 0.08 -4.85 -5.03
CA THR A 98 -0.20 -5.08 -3.61
C THR A 98 1.10 -5.01 -2.82
N LEU A 99 1.02 -4.53 -1.57
CA LEU A 99 2.14 -4.50 -0.64
C LEU A 99 2.06 -5.62 0.40
N ASP A 100 0.87 -6.17 0.62
CA ASP A 100 0.53 -7.15 1.67
C ASP A 100 -0.02 -8.47 1.12
N GLY A 101 -0.19 -8.57 -0.21
CA GLY A 101 -0.79 -9.72 -0.88
C GLY A 101 -2.32 -9.76 -0.85
N ARG A 102 -2.98 -8.81 -0.20
CA ARG A 102 -4.43 -8.81 0.06
C ARG A 102 -5.10 -7.57 -0.51
N THR A 103 -4.52 -6.41 -0.23
CA THR A 103 -5.03 -5.11 -0.63
C THR A 103 -4.39 -4.69 -1.94
N TRP A 104 -5.22 -4.39 -2.94
CA TRP A 104 -4.76 -4.05 -4.28
C TRP A 104 -5.00 -2.58 -4.59
N GLN A 105 -3.96 -1.94 -5.10
CA GLN A 105 -3.93 -0.52 -5.44
C GLN A 105 -3.65 -0.37 -6.92
N ARG A 106 -4.26 0.65 -7.53
CA ARG A 106 -4.04 0.94 -8.96
C ARG A 106 -2.57 1.31 -9.18
N LEU A 107 -1.94 0.66 -10.15
CA LEU A 107 -0.60 1.00 -10.58
C LEU A 107 -0.67 2.10 -11.65
N GLY A 108 -0.08 3.25 -11.35
CA GLY A 108 0.04 4.37 -12.28
C GLY A 108 1.08 4.07 -13.36
N VAL A 109 0.63 3.93 -14.60
CA VAL A 109 1.51 3.71 -15.75
C VAL A 109 2.00 5.06 -16.27
N ARG A 110 3.33 5.25 -16.18
CA ARG A 110 4.02 6.46 -16.64
C ARG A 110 4.29 6.39 -18.15
#